data_AF-A0A251UKF4-F1
#
_entry.id   AF-A0A251UKF4-F1
#
_cell.length_a   1.000
_cell.length_b   1.000
_cell.length_c   1.000
_cell.angle_alpha   90.00
_cell.angle_beta   90.00
_cell.angle_gamma   90.00
#
_symmetry.space_group_name_H-M   'P 1'
#
loop_
_entity.id
_entity.type
_entity.pdbx_description
1 polymer ?
#
loop_
_entity_poly.entity_id
_entity_poly.type
_entity_poly.pdbx_seq_one_letter_code
_entity_poly.pdbx_strand_id
1 'polypeptide(L)'
;MLNRKDDKSTAVVIGNPRSADFEVVRSSLMAGILKTTAHSKDHPKPIKIFEVGDVTVFDELKDVGATNHRQLAALYCGATSGFEVKLCFLNIIFPNMKI
;
A
#
# COMPACT_ATOMS: atom_id res chain seq x y z
N MET A 1 -2.28 0.59 11.39
CA MET A 1 -1.73 1.56 10.39
C MET A 1 -0.21 1.50 10.47
N LEU A 2 0.53 1.85 9.42
CA LEU A 2 1.99 2.07 9.55
C LEU A 2 2.18 3.13 10.64
N ASN A 3 3.07 2.90 11.61
CA ASN A 3 3.29 3.78 12.76
C ASN A 3 3.97 5.10 12.33
N ARG A 4 3.30 5.85 11.45
CA ARG A 4 3.72 7.13 10.91
C ARG A 4 3.01 8.21 11.71
N LYS A 5 3.72 9.28 12.04
CA LYS A 5 3.12 10.45 12.67
C LYS A 5 2.09 11.03 11.70
N ASP A 6 0.86 11.18 12.18
CA ASP A 6 -0.22 11.79 11.41
C ASP A 6 0.09 13.28 11.23
N ASP A 7 0.20 13.69 9.97
CA ASP A 7 0.44 15.05 9.53
C ASP A 7 -0.88 15.79 9.23
N LYS A 8 -2.04 15.15 9.40
CA LYS A 8 -3.41 15.67 9.16
C LYS A 8 -3.68 16.24 7.77
N SER A 9 -2.69 16.24 6.89
CA SER A 9 -2.74 16.84 5.55
C SER A 9 -2.71 15.78 4.45
N THR A 10 -2.42 14.52 4.78
CA THR A 10 -2.12 13.50 3.76
C THR A 10 -3.24 12.46 3.61
N ALA A 11 -4.01 12.21 4.67
CA ALA A 11 -4.99 11.12 4.73
C ALA A 11 -6.42 11.67 4.81
N VAL A 12 -7.33 11.05 4.05
CA VAL A 12 -8.75 11.41 4.04
C VAL A 12 -9.47 10.69 5.19
N VAL A 13 -10.10 11.47 6.07
CA VAL A 13 -10.81 10.98 7.26
C VAL A 13 -12.32 10.90 6.98
N ILE A 14 -12.94 9.79 7.38
CA ILE A 14 -14.39 9.57 7.24
C ILE A 14 -15.09 10.18 8.45
N GLY A 15 -16.04 11.10 8.21
CA GLY A 15 -16.70 11.86 9.28
C GLY A 15 -17.63 11.04 10.19
N ASN A 16 -18.15 9.89 9.73
CA ASN A 16 -18.99 9.00 10.54
C ASN A 16 -18.62 7.51 10.31
N PRO A 17 -17.48 7.07 10.84
CA PRO A 17 -17.00 5.71 10.62
C PRO A 17 -17.76 4.71 11.50
N ARG A 18 -18.10 3.56 10.92
CA ARG A 18 -18.79 2.47 11.64
C ARG A 18 -17.86 1.69 12.58
N SER A 19 -16.55 1.73 12.34
CA SER A 19 -15.52 1.05 13.17
C SER A 19 -14.17 1.76 13.04
N ALA A 20 -13.30 1.59 14.03
CA ALA A 20 -11.98 2.22 14.09
C ALA A 20 -11.07 1.92 12.89
N ASP A 21 -11.24 0.74 12.28
CA ASP A 21 -10.49 0.36 11.08
C ASP A 21 -10.90 1.13 9.81
N PHE A 22 -12.05 1.81 9.83
CA PHE A 22 -12.62 2.57 8.71
C PHE A 22 -12.72 4.07 8.99
N GLU A 23 -11.91 4.59 9.92
CA GLU A 23 -11.82 6.03 10.18
C GLU A 23 -11.10 6.78 9.04
N VAL A 24 -10.22 6.09 8.33
CA VAL A 24 -9.32 6.70 7.34
C VAL A 24 -9.34 5.89 6.05
N VAL A 25 -9.49 6.57 4.92
CA VAL A 25 -9.36 5.96 3.60
C VAL A 25 -7.90 5.58 3.36
N ARG A 26 -7.65 4.44 2.72
CA ARG A 26 -6.28 3.95 2.51
C ARG A 26 -5.42 4.98 1.76
N SER A 27 -4.32 5.40 2.39
CA SER A 27 -3.31 6.29 1.80
C SER A 27 -2.10 5.54 1.22
N SER A 28 -1.96 4.24 1.55
CA SER A 28 -0.89 3.38 1.03
C SER A 28 -1.33 1.91 1.02
N LEU A 29 -0.92 1.18 -0.02
CA LEU A 29 -1.12 -0.28 -0.14
C LEU A 29 -0.20 -1.08 0.80
N MET A 30 0.88 -0.47 1.29
CA MET A 30 1.89 -1.16 2.10
C MET A 30 1.30 -1.72 3.41
N ALA A 31 0.35 -1.01 4.02
CA ALA A 31 -0.31 -1.50 5.24
C ALA A 31 -1.10 -2.80 5.00
N GLY A 32 -1.72 -2.93 3.82
CA GLY A 32 -2.43 -4.16 3.42
C GLY A 32 -1.46 -5.31 3.22
N ILE A 33 -0.43 -5.12 2.39
CA ILE A 33 0.57 -6.15 2.08
C ILE A 33 1.31 -6.61 3.35
N LEU A 34 1.63 -5.70 4.29
CA LEU A 34 2.26 -6.06 5.56
C LEU A 34 1.32 -6.87 6.45
N LYS A 35 0.02 -6.54 6.51
CA LYS A 35 -0.97 -7.37 7.23
C LYS A 35 -1.05 -8.77 6.62
N THR A 36 -1.09 -8.88 5.30
CA THR A 36 -1.11 -10.18 4.61
C THR A 36 0.15 -10.99 4.90
N THR A 37 1.32 -10.35 4.80
CA THR A 37 2.60 -10.98 5.14
C THR A 37 2.63 -11.39 6.61
N ALA A 38 2.04 -10.60 7.50
CA ALA A 38 2.02 -10.88 8.92
C ALA A 38 1.16 -12.09 9.30
N HIS A 39 0.07 -12.33 8.57
CA HIS A 39 -0.75 -13.53 8.70
C HIS A 39 -0.13 -14.75 7.99
N SER A 40 0.77 -14.52 7.02
CA SER A 40 1.42 -15.56 6.22
C SER A 40 2.86 -15.86 6.67
N LYS A 41 3.28 -15.43 7.87
CA LYS A 41 4.67 -15.54 8.36
C LYS A 41 5.19 -16.98 8.44
N ASP A 42 4.29 -17.93 8.70
CA ASP A 42 4.59 -19.34 8.88
C ASP A 42 4.77 -20.08 7.54
N HIS A 43 4.46 -19.43 6.41
CA HIS A 43 4.69 -20.01 5.10
C HIS A 43 6.18 -20.11 4.76
N PRO A 44 6.56 -21.12 3.95
CA PRO A 44 7.93 -21.27 3.48
C PRO A 44 8.36 -20.04 2.69
N LYS A 45 9.50 -19.47 3.09
CA LYS A 45 10.13 -18.33 2.44
C LYS A 45 10.84 -18.80 1.16
N PRO A 46 10.92 -17.98 0.10
CA PRO A 46 10.60 -16.55 0.06
C PRO A 46 9.14 -16.23 -0.26
N ILE A 47 8.56 -15.31 0.51
CA ILE A 47 7.21 -14.77 0.29
C ILE A 47 7.30 -13.62 -0.71
N LYS A 48 6.55 -13.70 -1.81
CA LYS A 48 6.47 -12.70 -2.89
C LYS A 48 5.01 -12.29 -3.09
N ILE A 49 4.67 -11.04 -2.79
CA ILE A 49 3.29 -10.54 -2.88
C ILE A 49 3.31 -9.20 -3.59
N PHE A 50 2.32 -8.94 -4.45
CA PHE A 50 2.08 -7.62 -5.02
C PHE A 50 0.59 -7.27 -4.91
N GLU A 51 0.30 -5.98 -4.85
CA GLU A 51 -1.05 -5.43 -4.87
C GLU A 51 -1.08 -4.22 -5.82
N VAL A 52 -2.12 -4.14 -6.62
CA VAL A 52 -2.44 -2.98 -7.46
C VAL A 52 -3.78 -2.43 -7.00
N GLY A 53 -3.83 -1.14 -6.73
CA GLY A 53 -5.09 -0.52 -6.38
C GLY A 53 -4.98 0.98 -6.14
N ASP A 54 -6.15 1.61 -6.09
CA ASP A 54 -6.27 3.05 -5.91
C ASP A 54 -6.14 3.45 -4.44
N VAL A 55 -5.25 4.38 -4.13
CA VAL A 55 -5.17 5.02 -2.81
C VAL A 55 -5.69 6.44 -2.92
N THR A 56 -6.25 6.96 -1.84
CA THR A 56 -6.79 8.31 -1.80
C THR A 56 -5.84 9.20 -1.01
N VAL A 57 -5.48 10.33 -1.60
CA VAL A 57 -4.64 11.36 -0.98
C VAL A 57 -5.44 12.66 -0.95
N PHE A 58 -5.28 13.43 0.12
CA PHE A 58 -5.91 14.74 0.24
C PHE A 58 -5.29 15.72 -0.77
N ASP A 59 -6.14 16.47 -1.49
CA ASP A 59 -5.73 17.37 -2.56
C ASP A 59 -6.71 18.55 -2.62
N GLU A 60 -6.34 19.66 -1.99
CA GLU A 60 -7.17 20.89 -1.90
C GLU A 60 -7.39 21.56 -3.25
N LEU A 61 -6.60 21.23 -4.27
CA LEU A 61 -6.74 21.82 -5.62
C LEU A 61 -7.85 21.15 -6.43
N LYS A 62 -8.39 20.03 -5.95
CA LYS A 62 -9.51 19.32 -6.59
C LYS A 62 -10.84 19.74 -6.00
N ASP A 63 -11.86 19.70 -6.85
CA ASP A 63 -13.26 20.00 -6.51
C ASP A 63 -13.76 19.21 -5.28
N VAL A 64 -13.37 17.94 -5.17
CA VAL A 64 -13.77 17.06 -4.06
C VAL A 64 -12.77 17.06 -2.87
N GLY A 65 -11.68 17.83 -2.94
CA GLY A 65 -10.65 17.89 -1.90
C GLY A 65 -9.77 16.65 -1.77
N ALA A 66 -9.85 15.71 -2.71
CA ALA A 66 -9.08 14.46 -2.70
C ALA A 66 -8.82 13.93 -4.11
N THR A 67 -7.71 13.22 -4.29
CA THR A 67 -7.33 12.56 -5.54
C THR A 67 -7.11 11.06 -5.31
N ASN A 68 -7.61 10.24 -6.24
CA ASN A 68 -7.30 8.82 -6.30
C ASN A 68 -6.05 8.60 -7.16
N HIS A 69 -5.06 7.91 -6.60
CA HIS A 69 -3.84 7.50 -7.28
C HIS A 69 -3.78 5.98 -7.37
N ARG A 70 -3.70 5.45 -8.58
CA ARG A 70 -3.42 4.02 -8.78
C ARG A 70 -1.98 3.73 -8.40
N GLN A 71 -1.79 2.91 -7.39
CA GLN A 71 -0.47 2.48 -6.93
C GLN A 71 -0.27 0.99 -7.17
N LEU A 72 1.00 0.63 -7.39
CA LEU A 72 1.49 -0.74 -7.33
C LEU A 72 2.40 -0.84 -6.12
N ALA A 73 2.15 -1.80 -5.25
CA ALA A 73 3.06 -2.13 -4.16
C ALA A 73 3.47 -3.61 -4.25
N ALA A 74 4.73 -3.88 -3.92
CA ALA A 74 5.29 -5.23 -3.94
C ALA A 74 6.15 -5.45 -2.70
N LEU A 75 6.09 -6.67 -2.16
CA LEU A 75 6.87 -7.10 -1.02
C LEU A 75 7.55 -8.44 -1.32
N TYR A 76 8.84 -8.49 -0.98
CA TYR A 76 9.65 -9.69 -0.98
C TYR A 76 10.21 -9.91 0.43
N CYS A 77 9.93 -11.07 1.01
CA CYS A 77 10.45 -11.50 2.30
C CYS A 77 11.16 -12.84 2.16
N GLY A 78 12.49 -12.82 2.21
CA GLY A 78 13.37 -13.99 2.19
C GLY A 78 14.44 -13.90 3.27
N ALA A 79 15.23 -14.96 3.45
CA ALA A 79 16.31 -15.01 4.44
C ALA A 79 17.47 -14.02 4.11
N THR A 80 17.63 -13.67 2.84
CA THR A 80 18.60 -12.68 2.35
C THR A 80 17.89 -11.43 1.84
N SER A 81 18.55 -10.27 1.95
CA SER A 81 18.08 -9.00 1.38
C SER A 81 18.19 -9.04 -0.16
N GLY A 82 17.22 -9.67 -0.83
CA GLY A 82 17.15 -9.76 -2.28
C GLY A 82 16.73 -8.45 -2.96
N PHE A 83 17.48 -7.37 -2.77
CA PHE A 83 17.17 -6.06 -3.33
C PHE A 83 17.12 -6.09 -4.87
N GLU A 84 18.02 -6.87 -5.49
CA GLU A 84 18.02 -7.15 -6.92
C GLU A 84 16.75 -7.90 -7.37
N VAL A 85 16.28 -8.87 -6.57
CA VAL A 85 15.05 -9.61 -6.84
C VAL A 85 13.82 -8.70 -6.71
N LYS A 86 13.81 -7.77 -5.76
CA LYS A 86 12.75 -6.75 -5.61
C LYS A 86 12.70 -5.82 -6.83
N LEU A 87 13.87 -5.32 -7.25
CA LEU A 87 13.98 -4.42 -8.39
C LEU A 87 13.61 -5.13 -9.71
N CYS A 88 14.08 -6.37 -9.90
CA CYS A 88 13.75 -7.18 -11.07
C CYS A 88 12.26 -7.54 -11.13
N PHE A 89 11.65 -7.89 -9.99
CA PHE A 89 10.21 -8.17 -9.90
C PHE A 89 9.36 -6.93 -10.26
N LEU A 90 9.76 -5.76 -9.75
CA LEU A 90 9.12 -4.50 -10.08
C LEU A 90 9.25 -4.20 -11.59
N ASN A 91 10.46 -4.36 -12.15
CA ASN A 91 10.74 -4.18 -13.58
C ASN A 91 10.06 -5.19 -14.50
N ILE A 92 9.62 -6.36 -14.02
CA ILE A 92 8.82 -7.31 -14.80
C ILE A 92 7.34 -6.90 -14.78
N ILE A 93 6.84 -6.44 -13.63
CA ILE A 93 5.43 -6.06 -13.49
C ILE A 93 5.14 -4.77 -14.27
N PHE A 94 5.99 -3.75 -14.16
CA PHE A 94 5.76 -2.45 -14.81
C PHE A 94 5.51 -2.50 -16.34
N PRO A 95 6.34 -3.16 -17.17
CA PRO A 95 6.11 -3.19 -18.62
C PRO A 95 4.89 -4.05 -19.02
N ASN A 96 4.45 -4.97 -18.16
CA ASN A 96 3.26 -5.78 -18.41
C ASN A 96 1.97 -5.09 -17.92
N MET A 97 2.08 -4.06 -17.08
CA MET A 97 0.95 -3.27 -16.62
C MET A 97 0.85 -1.96 -17.41
N LYS A 98 -0.05 -1.93 -18.39
CA LYS A 98 -0.50 -0.68 -19.02
C LYS A 98 -1.36 0.09 -18.02
N ILE A 99 -0.71 0.86 -17.13
CA ILE A 99 -1.38 1.84 -16.27
C ILE A 99 -1.53 3.14 -17.05
#